data_AF-A0A7V3DHF3-F1
#
_entry.id   AF-A0A7V3DHF3-F1
#
_cell.length_a   1.000
_cell.length_b   1.000
_cell.length_c   1.000
_cell.angle_alpha   90.00
_cell.angle_beta   90.00
_cell.angle_gamma   90.00
#
_symmetry.space_group_name_H-M   'P 1'
#
loop_
_entity.id
_entity.type
_entity.pdbx_description
1 polymer ?
#
loop_
_entity_poly.entity_id
_entity_poly.type
_entity_poly.pdbx_seq_one_letter_code
_entity_poly.pdbx_strand_id
1 'polypeptide(L)'
;MLKQPSRWIFAYWMILVTGVFTITLHGFGETNPVWGKRWFWAFLDTGSNIVVTWAIALAVLGDYYAPTTRKWAGPLSTLAMIAGVGWHYYDRFPGGVRGYLIPLGQWGGFYPGESFLIAFSWLVLILFMLKWKRVPREARPLLILVAGIFFLGMLLATAGNDQIVYPFLSIHAIWHIVGAFGFMTLWAFNHVRFSIFPDDVREA
;
A
#
# COMPACT_ATOMS: atom_id res chain seq x y z
N MET A 1 4.99 26.69 -9.66
CA MET A 1 4.90 25.27 -9.29
C MET A 1 3.54 24.73 -9.75
N LEU A 2 3.52 23.71 -10.60
CA LEU A 2 2.28 23.05 -10.98
C LEU A 2 1.70 22.30 -9.78
N LYS A 3 0.38 22.43 -9.58
CA LYS A 3 -0.31 21.86 -8.42
C LYS A 3 -0.56 20.37 -8.65
N GLN A 4 -0.14 19.53 -7.71
CA GLN A 4 -0.49 18.10 -7.70
C GLN A 4 -2.02 17.94 -7.67
N PRO A 5 -2.60 16.97 -8.42
CA PRO A 5 -4.03 16.72 -8.38
C PRO A 5 -4.50 16.36 -6.96
N SER A 6 -5.68 16.86 -6.55
CA SER A 6 -6.22 16.66 -5.19
C SER A 6 -6.33 15.19 -4.79
N ARG A 7 -6.66 14.31 -5.73
CA ARG A 7 -6.72 12.85 -5.53
C ARG A 7 -5.37 12.23 -5.11
N TRP A 8 -4.26 12.74 -5.64
CA TRP A 8 -2.92 12.29 -5.26
C TRP A 8 -2.48 12.90 -3.93
N ILE A 9 -2.83 14.16 -3.67
CA ILE A 9 -2.65 14.77 -2.34
C ILE A 9 -3.36 13.92 -1.27
N PHE A 10 -4.58 13.47 -1.55
CA PHE A 10 -5.31 12.57 -0.67
C PHE A 10 -4.57 11.24 -0.44
N ALA A 11 -4.09 10.57 -1.49
CA ALA A 11 -3.31 9.34 -1.35
C ALA A 11 -2.03 9.55 -0.51
N TYR A 12 -1.32 10.67 -0.70
CA TYR A 12 -0.14 10.99 0.10
C TYR A 12 -0.44 11.25 1.58
N TRP A 13 -1.58 11.89 1.88
CA TRP A 13 -2.04 12.01 3.26
C TRP A 13 -2.34 10.65 3.89
N MET A 14 -2.93 9.71 3.15
CA MET A 14 -3.17 8.36 3.66
C MET A 14 -1.85 7.61 3.92
N ILE A 15 -0.83 7.80 3.07
CA ILE A 15 0.52 7.24 3.28
C ILE A 15 1.13 7.81 4.56
N LEU A 16 1.02 9.13 4.77
CA LEU A 16 1.53 9.76 5.99
C LEU A 16 0.82 9.23 7.25
N VAL A 17 -0.51 9.15 7.22
CA VAL A 17 -1.31 8.58 8.33
C VAL A 17 -0.91 7.14 8.62
N THR A 18 -0.69 6.35 7.57
CA THR A 18 -0.19 4.97 7.70
C THR A 18 1.17 4.95 8.40
N GLY A 19 2.11 5.79 7.98
CA GLY A 19 3.42 5.92 8.62
C GLY A 19 3.34 6.26 10.11
N VAL A 20 2.37 7.10 10.51
CA VAL A 20 2.11 7.39 11.94
C VAL A 20 1.70 6.12 12.68
N PHE A 21 0.79 5.32 12.14
CA PHE A 21 0.37 4.06 12.77
C PHE A 21 1.49 3.03 12.82
N THR A 22 2.26 2.90 11.74
CA THR A 22 3.43 2.01 11.66
C THR A 22 4.48 2.36 12.72
N ILE A 23 4.87 3.64 12.81
CA ILE A 23 5.85 4.12 13.81
C ILE A 23 5.28 3.94 15.22
N THR A 24 3.99 4.19 15.43
CA THR A 24 3.38 4.04 16.75
C THR A 24 3.39 2.59 17.20
N LEU A 25 2.99 1.65 16.33
CA LEU A 25 3.02 0.22 16.63
C LEU A 25 4.44 -0.24 16.97
N HIS A 26 5.39 -0.05 16.05
CA HIS A 26 6.72 -0.64 16.18
C HIS A 26 7.64 0.13 17.13
N GLY A 27 7.41 1.43 17.35
CA GLY A 27 8.19 2.26 18.27
C GLY A 27 7.69 2.21 19.72
N PHE A 28 6.38 2.04 19.93
CA PHE A 28 5.77 2.14 21.27
C PHE A 28 4.78 1.01 21.58
N GLY A 29 3.93 0.64 20.61
CA GLY A 29 2.81 -0.27 20.80
C GLY A 29 3.16 -1.76 20.93
N GLU A 30 4.39 -2.18 20.59
CA GLU A 30 4.83 -3.57 20.74
C GLU A 30 5.14 -3.96 22.18
N THR A 31 5.63 -3.02 22.99
CA THR A 31 6.16 -3.28 24.35
C THR A 31 5.49 -2.43 25.43
N ASN A 32 4.81 -1.33 25.09
CA ASN A 32 4.23 -0.43 26.07
C ASN A 32 2.80 0.04 25.67
N PRO A 33 1.75 -0.37 26.39
CA PRO A 33 0.36 -0.06 26.04
C PRO A 33 -0.08 1.36 26.45
N VAL A 34 0.82 2.34 26.41
CA VAL A 34 0.54 3.73 26.85
C VAL A 34 -0.69 4.30 26.11
N TRP A 35 -0.92 3.88 24.88
CA TRP A 35 -2.03 4.35 24.04
C TRP A 35 -2.91 3.21 23.51
N GLY A 36 -3.27 2.24 24.35
CA GLY A 36 -4.20 1.17 23.98
C GLY A 36 -3.53 -0.18 23.69
N LYS A 37 -4.35 -1.16 23.29
CA LYS A 37 -3.91 -2.56 23.17
C LYS A 37 -3.13 -2.80 21.86
N ARG A 38 -2.07 -3.61 21.91
CA ARG A 38 -1.23 -3.97 20.73
C ARG A 38 -2.03 -4.37 19.49
N TRP A 39 -3.08 -5.17 19.65
CA TRP A 39 -3.91 -5.63 18.53
C TRP A 39 -4.53 -4.48 17.75
N PHE A 40 -4.91 -3.40 18.43
CA PHE A 40 -5.53 -2.22 17.83
C PHE A 40 -4.53 -1.45 16.97
N TRP A 41 -3.31 -1.26 17.47
CA TRP A 41 -2.23 -0.65 16.70
C TRP A 41 -1.81 -1.50 15.50
N ALA A 42 -1.79 -2.83 15.66
CA ALA A 42 -1.53 -3.74 14.56
C ALA A 42 -2.64 -3.71 13.50
N PHE A 43 -3.90 -3.57 13.93
CA PHE A 43 -5.02 -3.34 13.04
C PHE A 43 -4.90 -2.01 12.28
N LEU A 44 -4.55 -0.92 12.96
CA LEU A 44 -4.40 0.38 12.32
C LEU A 44 -3.23 0.41 11.33
N ASP A 45 -2.10 -0.20 11.67
CA ASP A 45 -0.91 -0.27 10.80
C ASP A 45 -1.22 -0.98 9.46
N THR A 46 -1.65 -2.25 9.51
CA THR A 46 -1.95 -2.99 8.28
C THR A 46 -3.26 -2.53 7.63
N GLY A 47 -4.28 -2.20 8.43
CA GLY A 47 -5.57 -1.71 7.93
C GLY A 47 -5.47 -0.38 7.19
N SER A 48 -4.62 0.55 7.65
CA SER A 48 -4.38 1.81 6.94
C SER A 48 -3.65 1.62 5.61
N ASN A 49 -2.81 0.60 5.47
CA ASN A 49 -2.22 0.25 4.17
C ASN A 49 -3.30 -0.22 3.15
N ILE A 50 -4.38 -0.87 3.59
CA ILE A 50 -5.53 -1.19 2.72
C ILE A 50 -6.21 0.09 2.26
N VAL A 51 -6.36 1.08 3.15
CA VAL A 51 -6.91 2.41 2.83
C VAL A 51 -5.99 3.17 1.86
N VAL A 52 -4.66 3.11 2.03
CA VAL A 52 -3.70 3.68 1.07
C VAL A 52 -3.87 3.07 -0.30
N THR A 53 -3.95 1.75 -0.39
CA THR A 53 -4.12 1.03 -1.65
C THR A 53 -5.39 1.47 -2.36
N TRP A 54 -6.50 1.60 -1.63
CA TRP A 54 -7.75 2.16 -2.14
C TRP A 54 -7.61 3.63 -2.60
N ALA A 55 -6.94 4.49 -1.83
CA ALA A 55 -6.74 5.89 -2.21
C ALA A 55 -5.94 6.00 -3.52
N ILE A 56 -4.92 5.15 -3.70
CA ILE A 56 -4.16 5.05 -4.95
C ILE A 56 -5.07 4.53 -6.07
N ALA A 57 -5.91 3.51 -5.82
CA ALA A 57 -6.87 3.01 -6.79
C ALA A 57 -7.79 4.11 -7.32
N LEU A 58 -8.36 4.93 -6.41
CA LEU A 58 -9.19 6.07 -6.78
C LEU A 58 -8.42 7.13 -7.58
N ALA A 59 -7.16 7.39 -7.22
CA ALA A 59 -6.31 8.33 -7.95
C ALA A 59 -6.05 7.86 -9.39
N VAL A 60 -5.71 6.57 -9.57
CA VAL A 60 -5.48 5.93 -10.87
C VAL A 60 -6.73 5.90 -11.73
N LEU A 61 -7.87 5.53 -11.13
CA LEU A 61 -9.18 5.59 -11.81
C LEU A 61 -9.48 7.02 -12.28
N GLY A 62 -9.21 8.00 -11.42
CA GLY A 62 -9.37 9.42 -11.73
C GLY A 62 -8.47 9.94 -12.86
N ASP A 63 -7.27 9.40 -12.99
CA ASP A 63 -6.28 9.79 -13.99
C ASP A 63 -6.56 9.20 -15.37
N TYR A 64 -6.85 7.89 -15.45
CA TYR A 64 -6.73 7.16 -16.70
C TYR A 64 -8.03 6.56 -17.24
N TYR A 65 -9.10 6.61 -16.46
CA TYR A 65 -10.35 5.91 -16.80
C TYR A 65 -11.50 6.88 -17.07
N ALA A 66 -12.34 6.50 -18.04
CA ALA A 66 -13.48 7.30 -18.46
C ALA A 66 -14.48 7.52 -17.30
N PRO A 67 -15.27 8.62 -17.32
CA PRO A 67 -16.33 8.84 -16.33
C PRO A 67 -17.26 7.64 -16.14
N THR A 68 -17.61 6.93 -17.22
CA THR A 68 -18.47 5.75 -17.20
C THR A 68 -17.86 4.60 -16.39
N THR A 69 -16.56 4.33 -16.56
CA THR A 69 -15.86 3.31 -15.76
C THR A 69 -15.75 3.73 -14.29
N ARG A 70 -15.43 5.00 -14.03
CA ARG A 70 -15.29 5.54 -12.66
C ARG A 70 -16.57 5.41 -11.84
N LYS A 71 -17.74 5.58 -12.47
CA LYS A 71 -19.05 5.50 -11.80
C LYS A 71 -19.31 4.16 -11.09
N TRP A 72 -18.78 3.05 -11.61
CA TRP A 72 -18.93 1.74 -10.97
C TRP A 72 -17.65 1.26 -10.28
N ALA A 73 -16.48 1.52 -10.88
CA ALA A 73 -15.20 1.04 -10.34
C ALA A 73 -14.81 1.75 -9.04
N GLY A 74 -15.16 3.03 -8.89
CA GLY A 74 -14.94 3.78 -7.65
C GLY A 74 -15.71 3.17 -6.47
N PRO A 75 -17.05 3.06 -6.54
CA PRO A 75 -17.83 2.38 -5.51
C PRO A 75 -17.37 0.95 -5.24
N LEU A 76 -17.09 0.16 -6.29
CA LEU A 76 -16.60 -1.21 -6.12
C LEU A 76 -15.25 -1.26 -5.37
N SER A 77 -14.32 -0.37 -5.70
CA SER A 77 -13.04 -0.25 -5.00
C SER A 77 -13.23 0.15 -3.53
N THR A 78 -14.18 1.04 -3.23
CA THR A 78 -14.53 1.41 -1.85
C THR A 78 -15.16 0.25 -1.09
N LEU A 79 -16.06 -0.51 -1.72
CA LEU A 79 -16.64 -1.72 -1.11
C LEU A 79 -15.55 -2.78 -0.84
N ALA A 80 -14.62 -2.97 -1.77
CA ALA A 80 -13.48 -3.85 -1.58
C ALA A 80 -12.60 -3.39 -0.41
N MET A 81 -12.34 -2.09 -0.29
CA MET A 81 -11.61 -1.51 0.85
C MET A 81 -12.32 -1.79 2.18
N ILE A 82 -13.63 -1.53 2.26
CA ILE A 82 -14.42 -1.79 3.47
C ILE A 82 -14.39 -3.27 3.85
N ALA A 83 -14.56 -4.16 2.87
CA ALA A 83 -14.50 -5.60 3.08
C ALA A 83 -13.10 -6.04 3.56
N GLY A 84 -12.03 -5.51 2.96
CA GLY A 84 -10.65 -5.80 3.34
C GLY A 84 -10.32 -5.33 4.75
N VAL A 85 -10.68 -4.09 5.10
CA VAL A 85 -10.50 -3.54 6.45
C VAL A 85 -11.34 -4.32 7.46
N GLY A 86 -12.58 -4.66 7.14
CA GLY A 86 -13.45 -5.45 8.01
C GLY A 86 -12.92 -6.86 8.26
N TRP A 87 -12.41 -7.54 7.22
CA TRP A 87 -11.77 -8.84 7.35
C TRP A 87 -10.49 -8.75 8.17
N HIS A 88 -9.65 -7.74 7.92
CA HIS A 88 -8.44 -7.52 8.69
C HIS A 88 -8.74 -7.22 10.17
N TYR A 89 -9.78 -6.42 10.45
CA TYR A 89 -10.25 -6.18 11.82
C TYR A 89 -10.63 -7.49 12.51
N TYR A 90 -11.42 -8.34 11.83
CA TYR A 90 -11.83 -9.64 12.36
C TYR A 90 -10.63 -10.55 12.65
N ASP A 91 -9.64 -10.60 11.76
CA ASP A 91 -8.39 -11.36 11.95
C ASP A 91 -7.55 -10.87 13.16
N ARG A 92 -7.60 -9.56 13.45
CA ARG A 92 -6.87 -8.96 14.57
C ARG A 92 -7.67 -8.89 15.87
N PHE A 93 -8.96 -9.26 15.85
CA PHE A 93 -9.82 -9.15 17.01
C PHE A 93 -9.36 -10.08 18.15
N PRO A 94 -9.29 -9.60 19.40
CA PRO A 94 -8.92 -10.44 20.54
C PRO A 94 -9.91 -11.61 20.72
N GLY A 95 -9.39 -12.83 20.80
CA GLY A 95 -10.19 -14.05 20.99
C GLY A 95 -10.58 -14.76 19.69
N GLY A 96 -10.21 -14.24 18.52
CA GLY A 96 -10.29 -14.98 17.26
C GLY A 96 -9.19 -16.04 17.12
N VAL A 97 -9.46 -17.12 16.40
CA VAL A 97 -8.42 -18.08 15.99
C VAL A 97 -7.60 -17.42 14.89
N ARG A 98 -6.35 -17.10 15.20
CA ARG A 98 -5.45 -16.41 14.27
C ARG A 98 -4.59 -17.44 13.54
N GLY A 99 -4.55 -17.35 12.22
CA GLY A 99 -3.79 -18.29 11.39
C GLY A 99 -3.36 -17.67 10.07
N TYR A 100 -2.22 -18.13 9.55
CA TYR A 100 -1.78 -17.76 8.22
C TYR A 100 -2.76 -18.30 7.18
N LEU A 101 -3.24 -17.44 6.29
CA LEU A 101 -3.95 -17.86 5.09
C LEU A 101 -2.97 -18.51 4.10
N ILE A 102 -1.75 -17.97 4.04
CA ILE A 102 -0.65 -18.50 3.22
C ILE A 102 0.53 -18.79 4.16
N PRO A 103 0.65 -20.02 4.69
CA PRO A 103 1.75 -20.38 5.59
C PRO A 103 3.03 -20.72 4.83
N LEU A 104 4.18 -20.31 5.36
CA LEU A 104 5.53 -20.61 4.83
C LEU A 104 6.37 -21.36 5.88
N GLY A 105 5.71 -22.19 6.68
CA GLY A 105 6.34 -22.96 7.76
C GLY A 105 6.89 -22.05 8.85
N GLN A 106 8.14 -22.30 9.26
CA GLN A 106 8.81 -21.52 10.31
C GLN A 106 9.25 -20.13 9.85
N TRP A 107 9.26 -19.86 8.55
CA TRP A 107 9.67 -18.57 8.01
C TRP A 107 8.66 -17.46 8.32
N GLY A 108 7.37 -17.78 8.29
CA GLY A 108 6.28 -16.82 8.43
C GLY A 108 5.13 -17.15 7.49
N GLY A 109 4.51 -16.12 6.92
CA GLY A 109 3.37 -16.25 6.02
C GLY A 109 2.52 -14.99 5.99
N PHE A 110 1.39 -15.06 5.30
CA PHE A 110 0.43 -13.95 5.22
C PHE A 110 -0.85 -14.26 5.97
N TYR A 111 -1.23 -13.37 6.86
CA TYR A 111 -2.56 -13.37 7.46
C TYR A 111 -3.61 -12.95 6.42
N PRO A 112 -4.90 -13.30 6.61
CA PRO A 112 -5.94 -12.97 5.65
C PRO A 112 -5.99 -11.49 5.23
N GLY A 113 -5.84 -10.56 6.18
CA GLY A 113 -5.81 -9.13 5.86
C GLY A 113 -4.59 -8.69 5.04
N GLU A 114 -3.43 -9.30 5.27
CA GLU A 114 -2.19 -9.03 4.50
C GLU A 114 -2.31 -9.61 3.08
N SER A 115 -2.84 -10.82 2.95
CA SER A 115 -3.14 -11.42 1.65
C SER A 115 -4.11 -10.56 0.84
N PHE A 116 -5.14 -10.01 1.50
CA PHE A 116 -6.07 -9.08 0.85
C PHE A 116 -5.36 -7.80 0.40
N LEU A 117 -4.54 -7.19 1.27
CA LEU A 117 -3.75 -6.01 0.93
C LEU A 117 -2.85 -6.26 -0.29
N ILE A 118 -2.15 -7.39 -0.34
CA ILE A 118 -1.29 -7.78 -1.46
C ILE A 118 -2.12 -7.92 -2.74
N ALA A 119 -3.23 -8.66 -2.68
CA ALA A 119 -4.11 -8.84 -3.83
C ALA A 119 -4.65 -7.49 -4.34
N PHE A 120 -5.06 -6.60 -3.42
CA PHE A 120 -5.57 -5.28 -3.78
C PHE A 120 -4.47 -4.39 -4.38
N SER A 121 -3.25 -4.47 -3.86
CA SER A 121 -2.08 -3.76 -4.41
C SER A 121 -1.76 -4.21 -5.84
N TRP A 122 -1.82 -5.52 -6.11
CA TRP A 122 -1.68 -6.05 -7.46
C TRP A 122 -2.78 -5.55 -8.41
N LEU A 123 -4.03 -5.48 -7.95
CA LEU A 123 -5.11 -4.90 -8.76
C LEU A 123 -4.82 -3.45 -9.13
N VAL A 124 -4.32 -2.64 -8.19
CA VAL A 124 -3.93 -1.24 -8.47
C VAL A 124 -2.79 -1.16 -9.47
N LEU A 125 -1.77 -2.01 -9.35
CA LEU A 125 -0.70 -2.08 -10.35
C LEU A 125 -1.24 -2.50 -11.72
N ILE A 126 -2.16 -3.47 -11.78
CA ILE A 126 -2.81 -3.87 -13.04
C ILE A 126 -3.58 -2.70 -13.65
N LEU A 127 -4.28 -1.87 -12.85
CA LEU A 127 -4.96 -0.67 -13.36
C LEU A 127 -3.97 0.31 -14.04
N PHE A 128 -2.78 0.49 -13.47
CA PHE A 128 -1.72 1.26 -14.12
C PHE A 128 -1.27 0.61 -15.44
N MET A 129 -0.98 -0.70 -15.42
CA MET A 129 -0.43 -1.42 -16.57
C MET A 129 -1.43 -1.50 -17.74
N LEU A 130 -2.73 -1.63 -17.47
CA LEU A 130 -3.78 -1.57 -18.48
C LEU A 130 -3.83 -0.22 -19.21
N LYS A 131 -3.26 0.83 -18.60
CA LYS A 131 -3.18 2.19 -19.13
C LYS A 131 -1.76 2.61 -19.46
N TRP A 132 -0.84 1.64 -19.60
CA TRP A 132 0.58 1.86 -19.91
C TRP A 132 0.84 2.86 -21.04
N LYS A 133 0.05 2.80 -22.12
CA LYS A 133 0.20 3.69 -23.27
C LYS A 133 -0.09 5.17 -22.94
N ARG A 134 -0.93 5.44 -21.93
CA ARG A 134 -1.25 6.79 -21.42
C ARG A 134 -0.26 7.29 -20.37
N VAL A 135 0.67 6.46 -19.93
CA VAL A 135 1.75 6.88 -19.05
C VAL A 135 2.83 7.56 -19.92
N PRO A 136 3.24 8.81 -19.61
CA PRO A 136 4.36 9.49 -20.28
C PRO A 136 5.61 8.60 -20.30
N ARG A 137 6.38 8.64 -21.39
CA ARG A 137 7.49 7.69 -21.61
C ARG A 137 8.57 7.82 -20.53
N GLU A 138 8.77 9.03 -20.04
CA GLU A 138 9.74 9.44 -19.03
C GLU A 138 9.35 8.95 -17.64
N ALA A 139 8.04 8.78 -17.38
CA ALA A 139 7.53 8.29 -16.10
C ALA A 139 7.49 6.75 -16.02
N ARG A 140 7.50 6.05 -17.17
CA ARG A 140 7.41 4.58 -17.23
C ARG A 140 8.51 3.84 -16.44
N PRO A 141 9.80 4.23 -16.50
CA PRO A 141 10.83 3.58 -15.70
C PRO A 141 10.54 3.66 -14.20
N LEU A 142 9.99 4.78 -13.72
CA LEU A 142 9.62 4.95 -12.32
C LEU A 142 8.44 4.05 -11.94
N LEU A 143 7.46 3.85 -12.82
CA LEU A 143 6.37 2.90 -12.57
C LEU A 143 6.87 1.44 -12.51
N ILE A 144 7.81 1.06 -13.37
CA ILE A 144 8.47 -0.25 -13.30
C ILE A 144 9.25 -0.39 -11.99
N LEU A 145 9.98 0.66 -11.58
CA LEU A 145 10.72 0.67 -10.33
C LEU A 145 9.78 0.55 -9.13
N VAL A 146 8.65 1.26 -9.12
CA VAL A 146 7.58 1.09 -8.12
C VAL A 146 7.14 -0.37 -8.08
N ALA A 147 6.79 -0.97 -9.21
CA ALA A 147 6.37 -2.38 -9.27
C ALA A 147 7.44 -3.33 -8.73
N GLY A 148 8.72 -3.11 -9.08
CA GLY A 148 9.85 -3.90 -8.59
C GLY A 148 10.08 -3.76 -7.08
N ILE A 149 9.98 -2.54 -6.55
CA ILE A 149 10.12 -2.28 -5.11
C ILE A 149 8.97 -2.91 -4.32
N PHE A 150 7.73 -2.79 -4.79
CA PHE A 150 6.58 -3.43 -4.15
C PHE A 150 6.66 -4.96 -4.22
N PHE A 151 7.12 -5.51 -5.34
CA PHE A 151 7.36 -6.95 -5.47
C PHE A 151 8.43 -7.43 -4.48
N LEU A 152 9.56 -6.72 -4.38
CA LEU A 152 10.60 -7.01 -3.39
C LEU A 152 10.06 -6.89 -1.95
N GLY A 153 9.27 -5.85 -1.69
CA GLY A 153 8.58 -5.66 -0.41
C GLY A 153 7.68 -6.85 -0.08
N MET A 154 6.89 -7.35 -1.04
CA MET A 154 6.07 -8.56 -0.85
C MET A 154 6.92 -9.78 -0.48
N LEU A 155 8.08 -9.98 -1.11
CA LEU A 155 8.98 -11.07 -0.76
C LEU A 155 9.51 -10.92 0.67
N LEU A 156 9.88 -9.72 1.10
CA LEU A 156 10.34 -9.45 2.47
C LEU A 156 9.22 -9.65 3.50
N ALA A 157 7.99 -9.27 3.16
CA ALA A 157 6.82 -9.41 4.02
C ALA A 157 6.41 -10.87 4.29
N THR A 158 7.00 -11.84 3.58
CA THR A 158 6.79 -13.27 3.88
C THR A 158 7.41 -13.70 5.21
N ALA A 159 8.41 -12.97 5.69
CA ALA A 159 9.12 -13.28 6.91
C ALA A 159 8.30 -12.84 8.13
N GLY A 160 8.32 -13.65 9.19
CA GLY A 160 7.77 -13.28 10.49
C GLY A 160 8.47 -12.04 11.10
N ASN A 161 7.77 -11.33 11.97
CA ASN A 161 8.26 -10.10 12.59
C ASN A 161 9.59 -10.26 13.35
N ASP A 162 9.86 -11.46 13.85
CA ASP A 162 11.04 -11.85 14.64
C ASP A 162 12.18 -12.42 13.78
N GLN A 163 12.01 -12.49 12.45
CA GLN A 163 13.02 -13.04 11.56
C GLN A 163 14.21 -12.08 11.41
N ILE A 164 15.35 -12.53 11.91
CA ILE A 164 16.64 -11.86 11.80
C ILE A 164 17.56 -12.78 10.99
N VAL A 165 18.03 -12.28 9.85
CA VAL A 165 19.05 -12.96 9.06
C VAL A 165 20.41 -12.35 9.41
N TYR A 166 21.39 -13.22 9.66
CA TYR A 166 22.83 -12.94 9.85
C TYR A 166 23.26 -11.46 10.00
N PRO A 167 23.87 -11.08 11.14
CA PRO A 167 23.44 -11.31 12.51
C PRO A 167 22.45 -10.23 13.03
N PHE A 168 22.11 -9.23 12.22
CA PHE A 168 21.29 -8.08 12.62
C PHE A 168 20.30 -7.60 11.53
N LEU A 169 20.16 -8.33 10.42
CA LEU A 169 19.23 -7.96 9.35
C LEU A 169 17.81 -8.37 9.74
N SER A 170 17.11 -7.49 10.45
CA SER A 170 15.67 -7.61 10.66
C SER A 170 14.95 -7.47 9.32
N ILE A 171 14.41 -8.58 8.82
CA ILE A 171 13.72 -8.61 7.52
C ILE A 171 12.49 -7.69 7.54
N HIS A 172 11.76 -7.68 8.66
CA HIS A 172 10.59 -6.81 8.85
C HIS A 172 10.95 -5.31 8.82
N ALA A 173 12.08 -4.92 9.43
CA ALA A 173 12.54 -3.54 9.36
C ALA A 173 12.98 -3.15 7.93
N ILE A 174 13.66 -4.06 7.22
CA ILE A 174 14.06 -3.84 5.82
C ILE A 174 12.82 -3.72 4.94
N TRP A 175 11.78 -4.52 5.18
CA TRP A 175 10.50 -4.41 4.50
C TRP A 175 9.91 -2.98 4.61
N HIS A 176 9.87 -2.40 5.80
CA HIS A 176 9.40 -1.02 6.01
C HIS A 176 10.22 0.01 5.22
N ILE A 177 11.55 -0.13 5.21
CA ILE A 177 12.44 0.76 4.44
C ILE A 177 12.13 0.63 2.95
N VAL A 178 12.05 -0.59 2.43
CA VAL A 178 11.71 -0.87 1.02
C VAL A 178 10.33 -0.30 0.67
N GLY A 179 9.33 -0.47 1.54
CA GLY A 179 7.99 0.10 1.37
C GLY A 179 8.00 1.63 1.32
N ALA A 180 8.74 2.29 2.22
CA ALA A 180 8.89 3.74 2.22
C ALA A 180 9.52 4.25 0.92
N PHE A 181 10.58 3.61 0.43
CA PHE A 181 11.18 3.92 -0.87
C PHE A 181 10.22 3.65 -2.04
N GLY A 182 9.33 2.66 -1.92
CA GLY A 182 8.25 2.42 -2.89
C GLY A 182 7.31 3.61 -2.99
N PHE A 183 6.87 4.16 -1.86
CA PHE A 183 6.04 5.37 -1.83
C PHE A 183 6.77 6.62 -2.31
N MET A 184 8.05 6.79 -1.97
CA MET A 184 8.87 7.90 -2.51
C MET A 184 9.02 7.81 -4.03
N THR A 185 9.22 6.61 -4.56
CA THR A 185 9.30 6.38 -6.01
C THR A 185 7.95 6.63 -6.68
N LEU A 186 6.83 6.26 -6.05
CA LEU A 186 5.49 6.60 -6.53
C LEU A 186 5.24 8.11 -6.55
N TRP A 187 5.73 8.83 -5.54
CA TRP A 187 5.69 10.28 -5.53
C TRP A 187 6.53 10.88 -6.67
N ALA A 188 7.74 10.38 -6.89
CA ALA A 188 8.61 10.81 -7.98
C ALA A 188 7.97 10.54 -9.35
N PHE A 189 7.34 9.38 -9.54
CA PHE A 189 6.56 9.04 -10.73
C PHE A 189 5.49 10.08 -11.03
N ASN A 190 4.70 10.48 -10.02
CA ASN A 190 3.67 11.50 -10.19
C ASN A 190 4.24 12.92 -10.32
N HIS A 191 5.40 13.20 -9.73
CA HIS A 191 6.10 14.47 -9.95
C HIS A 191 6.49 14.62 -11.42
N VAL A 192 7.06 13.58 -12.03
CA VAL A 192 7.38 13.56 -13.47
C VAL A 192 6.11 13.77 -14.31
N ARG A 193 5.03 13.03 -14.00
CA ARG A 193 3.75 13.14 -14.74
C ARG A 193 3.11 14.51 -14.68
N PHE A 194 3.04 15.14 -13.51
CA PHE A 194 2.20 16.32 -13.31
C PHE A 194 2.97 17.64 -13.23
N SER A 195 4.28 17.61 -13.00
CA SER A 195 5.09 18.81 -12.81
C SER A 195 6.12 19.03 -13.92
N ILE A 196 6.57 17.98 -14.60
CA ILE A 196 7.58 18.09 -15.66
C ILE A 196 6.93 17.98 -17.05
N PHE A 197 5.98 17.05 -17.24
CA PHE A 197 5.30 16.81 -18.53
C PHE A 197 3.76 16.97 -18.45
N PRO A 198 3.26 18.18 -18.12
CA PRO A 198 1.82 18.39 -17.90
C PRO A 198 0.97 18.29 -19.18
N ASP A 199 1.54 18.58 -20.34
CA ASP A 199 0.80 18.65 -21.61
C ASP A 199 0.48 17.25 -22.15
N ASP A 200 1.40 16.29 -21.98
CA ASP A 200 1.20 14.88 -22.33
C ASP A 200 0.07 14.19 -21.53
N VAL A 201 -0.27 14.74 -20.36
CA VAL A 201 -1.37 14.25 -19.52
C VAL A 201 -2.72 14.84 -19.95
N ARG A 202 -2.74 15.99 -20.63
CA ARG A 202 -3.97 16.65 -21.09
C ARG A 202 -4.45 16.12 -22.44
N GLU A 203 -3.56 15.53 -23.23
CA GLU A 203 -3.86 15.01 -24.58
C GLU A 203 -4.21 13.51 -24.64
N ALA A 204 -4.18 12.77 -23.51
CA ALA A 204 -4.34 11.31 -23.43
C ALA A 204 -5.67 10.79 -22.85
#